data_AF-A0A533Z6B8-F1
#
_entry.id   AF-A0A533Z6B8-F1
#
_cell.length_a   1.000
_cell.length_b   1.000
_cell.length_c   1.000
_cell.angle_alpha   90.00
_cell.angle_beta   90.00
_cell.angle_gamma   90.00
#
_symmetry.space_group_name_H-M   'P 1'
#
loop_
_entity.id
_entity.type
_entity.pdbx_description
1 polymer ?
#
loop_
_entity_poly.entity_id
_entity_poly.type
_entity_poly.pdbx_seq_one_letter_code
_entity_poly.pdbx_strand_id
1 'polypeptide(L)'
;MTTMAAVCDEQAFILGARVSDFENDLHRYIARRMPLARPGPILLALMAAGVKHGDEVVTVAYTFCATAGSILRFGAKPIFVDIKPDSFNIDPAAIEAAHRRPAGLRRRDDQAVLPVSLKHSVCSKAFSL
;
A
#
# COMPACT_ATOMS: atom_id res chain seq x y z
N MET A 1 35.39 -8.22 7.11
CA MET A 1 34.24 -8.62 7.94
C MET A 1 32.97 -8.50 7.11
N THR A 2 32.07 -9.47 7.19
CA THR A 2 30.77 -9.42 6.50
C THR A 2 29.82 -8.46 7.24
N THR A 3 28.86 -7.87 6.54
CA THR A 3 27.89 -6.92 7.13
C THR A 3 27.13 -7.50 8.32
N MET A 4 26.85 -8.81 8.32
CA MET A 4 26.20 -9.49 9.45
C MET A 4 27.08 -9.61 10.69
N ALA A 5 28.39 -9.87 10.53
CA ALA A 5 29.30 -9.92 11.68
C ALA A 5 29.37 -8.55 12.38
N ALA A 6 29.44 -7.46 11.60
CA ALA A 6 29.45 -6.11 12.16
C ALA A 6 28.19 -5.79 12.99
N VAL A 7 27.00 -6.19 12.55
CA VAL A 7 25.76 -5.99 13.33
C VAL A 7 25.77 -6.79 14.62
N CYS A 8 26.27 -8.03 14.60
CA CYS A 8 26.40 -8.85 15.80
C CYS A 8 27.38 -8.25 16.81
N ASP A 9 28.50 -7.70 16.34
CA ASP A 9 29.52 -7.08 17.18
C ASP A 9 29.04 -5.73 17.74
N GLU A 10 28.34 -4.92 16.93
CA GLU A 10 27.73 -3.65 17.33
C GLU A 10 26.53 -3.84 18.29
N GLN A 11 25.95 -5.04 18.33
CA GLN A 11 24.74 -5.41 19.10
C GLN A 11 23.52 -4.50 18.83
N ALA A 12 23.52 -3.79 17.70
CA ALA A 12 22.51 -2.80 17.32
C ALA A 12 21.34 -3.47 16.56
N PHE A 13 20.66 -4.41 17.20
CA PHE A 13 19.67 -5.29 16.55
C PHE A 13 18.33 -4.60 16.22
N ILE A 14 17.98 -3.54 16.93
CA ILE A 14 16.70 -2.83 16.76
C ILE A 14 17.00 -1.39 16.38
N LEU A 15 16.58 -0.99 15.16
CA LEU A 15 16.69 0.39 14.66
C LEU A 15 18.12 0.98 14.73
N GLY A 16 19.15 0.16 14.50
CA GLY A 16 20.55 0.60 14.44
C GLY A 16 20.87 1.40 13.17
N ALA A 17 22.09 1.97 13.11
CA ALA A 17 22.55 2.84 12.03
C ALA A 17 22.37 2.22 10.62
N ARG A 18 22.53 0.90 10.51
CA ARG A 18 22.34 0.16 9.25
C ARG A 18 20.93 0.28 8.66
N VAL A 19 19.91 0.47 9.50
CA VAL A 19 18.53 0.71 9.04
C VAL A 19 18.43 2.08 8.37
N SER A 20 19.00 3.12 8.99
CA SER A 20 19.01 4.47 8.43
C SER A 20 19.85 4.56 7.16
N ASP A 21 21.00 3.89 7.10
CA ASP A 21 21.82 3.79 5.89
C ASP A 21 21.02 3.16 4.74
N PHE A 22 20.32 2.06 5.01
CA PHE A 22 19.45 1.41 4.03
C PHE A 22 18.28 2.31 3.58
N GLU A 23 17.63 3.01 4.51
CA GLU A 23 16.57 3.96 4.16
C GLU A 23 17.10 5.10 3.27
N ASN A 24 18.32 5.59 3.52
CA ASN A 24 18.96 6.61 2.68
C ASN A 24 19.30 6.09 1.27
N ASP A 25 19.83 4.87 1.17
CA ASP A 25 20.14 4.26 -0.13
C ASP A 25 18.85 3.96 -0.92
N LEU A 26 17.82 3.46 -0.22
CA LEU A 26 16.51 3.22 -0.82
C LEU A 26 15.88 4.54 -1.29
N HIS A 27 16.02 5.62 -0.53
CA HIS A 27 15.54 6.96 -0.90
C HIS A 27 16.16 7.42 -2.22
N ARG A 28 17.49 7.24 -2.38
CA ARG A 28 18.22 7.54 -3.62
C ARG A 28 17.76 6.66 -4.78
N TYR A 29 17.52 5.38 -4.53
CA TYR A 29 17.10 4.43 -5.56
C TYR A 29 15.68 4.72 -6.10
N ILE A 30 14.72 5.02 -5.21
CA ILE A 30 13.32 5.24 -5.60
C ILE A 30 12.97 6.71 -5.88
N ALA A 31 13.84 7.66 -5.50
CA ALA A 31 13.63 9.11 -5.58
C ALA A 31 12.31 9.60 -4.92
N ARG A 32 11.94 9.05 -3.74
CA ARG A 32 10.72 9.44 -3.00
C ARG A 32 11.03 9.87 -1.58
N ARG A 33 10.26 10.85 -1.07
CA ARG A 33 10.53 11.62 0.14
C ARG A 33 10.80 10.85 1.44
N MET A 34 10.36 9.59 1.61
CA MET A 34 10.52 8.89 2.89
C MET A 34 10.29 7.37 2.78
N PRO A 35 11.30 6.57 2.43
CA PRO A 35 11.21 5.12 2.60
C PRO A 35 11.24 4.77 4.09
N LEU A 36 10.37 3.85 4.50
CA LEU A 36 10.34 3.31 5.86
C LEU A 36 10.61 1.82 5.81
N ALA A 37 11.73 1.38 6.37
CA ALA A 37 12.13 -0.02 6.43
C ALA A 37 11.56 -0.69 7.69
N ARG A 38 10.23 -0.79 7.77
CA ARG A 38 9.50 -1.32 8.94
C ARG A 38 8.39 -2.29 8.55
N PRO A 39 7.99 -3.22 9.44
CA PRO A 39 6.85 -4.10 9.22
C PRO A 39 5.52 -3.32 9.07
N GLY A 40 4.58 -3.88 8.31
CA GLY A 40 3.25 -3.29 8.11
C GLY A 40 3.19 -2.02 7.24
N PRO A 41 3.89 -1.96 6.08
CA PRO A 41 3.94 -0.74 5.26
C PRO A 41 2.56 -0.33 4.71
N ILE A 42 1.66 -1.28 4.43
CA ILE A 42 0.30 -1.00 3.95
C ILE A 42 -0.51 -0.25 5.03
N LEU A 43 -0.42 -0.68 6.29
CA LEU A 43 -1.11 -0.02 7.39
C LEU A 43 -0.59 1.41 7.60
N LEU A 44 0.73 1.60 7.54
CA LEU A 44 1.35 2.93 7.59
C LEU A 44 0.91 3.81 6.41
N ALA A 45 0.79 3.25 5.21
CA ALA A 45 0.31 3.97 4.04
C ALA A 45 -1.16 4.39 4.17
N LEU A 46 -2.03 3.53 4.72
CA LEU A 46 -3.43 3.87 4.99
C LEU A 46 -3.55 5.02 6.01
N MET A 47 -2.75 4.99 7.07
CA MET A 47 -2.67 6.08 8.04
C MET A 47 -2.18 7.39 7.40
N ALA A 48 -1.12 7.33 6.60
CA ALA A 48 -0.58 8.50 5.92
C ALA A 48 -1.54 9.08 4.87
N ALA A 49 -2.37 8.23 4.25
CA ALA A 49 -3.43 8.63 3.33
C ALA A 49 -4.67 9.23 4.03
N GLY A 50 -4.71 9.22 5.37
CA GLY A 50 -5.82 9.79 6.13
C GLY A 50 -7.09 8.95 6.14
N VAL A 51 -7.00 7.66 5.79
CA VAL A 51 -8.10 6.70 5.93
C VAL A 51 -8.57 6.68 7.39
N LYS A 52 -9.86 6.54 7.62
CA LYS A 52 -10.49 6.47 8.94
C LYS A 52 -11.26 5.16 9.12
N HIS A 53 -11.65 4.91 10.36
CA HIS A 53 -12.52 3.79 10.69
C HIS A 53 -13.87 3.94 9.99
N GLY A 54 -14.35 2.86 9.36
CA GLY A 54 -15.58 2.85 8.58
C GLY A 54 -15.46 3.40 7.15
N ASP A 55 -14.29 3.95 6.78
CA ASP A 55 -14.03 4.36 5.40
C ASP A 55 -13.96 3.14 4.49
N GLU A 56 -14.11 3.37 3.19
CA GLU A 56 -14.05 2.32 2.20
C GLU A 56 -12.75 2.39 1.42
N VAL A 57 -12.14 1.23 1.21
CA VAL A 57 -10.90 1.12 0.44
C VAL A 57 -11.14 0.20 -0.75
N VAL A 58 -11.13 0.78 -1.94
CA VAL A 58 -11.25 0.04 -3.20
C VAL A 58 -9.93 -0.69 -3.47
N THR A 59 -10.01 -2.01 -3.68
CA THR A 59 -8.85 -2.86 -3.98
C THR A 59 -9.29 -4.10 -4.76
N VAL A 60 -8.39 -5.04 -5.00
CA VAL A 60 -8.68 -6.30 -5.72
C VAL A 60 -8.68 -7.49 -4.78
N ALA A 61 -9.52 -8.49 -5.07
CA ALA A 61 -9.50 -9.76 -4.34
C ALA A 61 -8.33 -10.65 -4.78
N TYR A 62 -7.88 -10.48 -6.03
CA TYR A 62 -6.73 -11.20 -6.58
C TYR A 62 -5.42 -10.53 -6.10
N THR A 63 -5.04 -10.76 -4.85
CA THR A 63 -3.82 -10.22 -4.24
C THR A 63 -3.42 -11.04 -3.00
N PHE A 64 -2.27 -10.72 -2.39
CA PHE A 64 -1.87 -11.34 -1.13
C PHE A 64 -2.77 -10.88 0.03
N CYS A 65 -3.03 -11.76 1.00
CA CYS A 65 -3.98 -11.52 2.09
C CYS A 65 -3.64 -10.29 2.96
N ALA A 66 -2.37 -9.86 2.99
CA ALA A 66 -1.95 -8.65 3.70
C ALA A 66 -2.66 -7.38 3.21
N THR A 67 -3.11 -7.32 1.95
CA THR A 67 -3.82 -6.16 1.38
C THR A 67 -5.15 -5.96 2.09
N ALA A 68 -6.07 -6.91 1.97
CA ALA A 68 -7.37 -6.86 2.65
C ALA A 68 -7.23 -6.91 4.17
N GLY A 69 -6.28 -7.69 4.70
CA GLY A 69 -6.02 -7.79 6.12
C GLY A 69 -5.58 -6.46 6.74
N SER A 70 -4.81 -5.64 6.04
CA SER A 70 -4.41 -4.32 6.52
C SER A 70 -5.57 -3.32 6.54
N ILE A 71 -6.44 -3.36 5.52
CA ILE A 71 -7.66 -2.54 5.45
C ILE A 71 -8.58 -2.88 6.63
N LEU A 72 -8.85 -4.17 6.83
CA LEU A 72 -9.70 -4.65 7.92
C LEU A 72 -9.10 -4.35 9.30
N ARG A 73 -7.78 -4.54 9.47
CA ARG A 73 -7.08 -4.23 10.72
C ARG A 73 -7.16 -2.74 11.07
N PHE A 74 -7.22 -1.88 10.06
CA PHE A 74 -7.43 -0.44 10.25
C PHE A 74 -8.88 -0.10 10.62
N GLY A 75 -9.82 -1.03 10.43
CA GLY A 75 -11.25 -0.83 10.65
C GLY A 75 -11.96 -0.17 9.47
N ALA A 76 -11.30 -0.12 8.31
CA ALA A 76 -11.91 0.26 7.04
C ALA A 76 -12.56 -0.96 6.36
N LYS A 77 -13.42 -0.70 5.38
CA LYS A 77 -14.14 -1.72 4.63
C LYS A 77 -13.50 -1.92 3.24
N PRO A 78 -12.99 -3.12 2.91
CA PRO A 78 -12.50 -3.38 1.56
C PRO A 78 -13.67 -3.47 0.58
N ILE A 79 -13.55 -2.77 -0.55
CA ILE A 79 -14.44 -2.87 -1.70
C ILE A 79 -13.67 -3.54 -2.82
N PHE A 80 -14.01 -4.80 -3.11
CA PHE A 80 -13.31 -5.56 -4.14
C PHE A 80 -13.83 -5.23 -5.52
N VAL A 81 -12.91 -4.91 -6.42
CA VAL A 81 -13.15 -4.76 -7.85
C VAL A 81 -12.31 -5.77 -8.62
N ASP A 82 -12.68 -6.01 -9.88
CA ASP A 82 -12.03 -7.01 -10.71
C ASP A 82 -10.68 -6.51 -11.28
N ILE A 83 -9.93 -7.47 -11.82
CA ILE A 83 -8.63 -7.25 -12.45
C ILE A 83 -8.73 -7.32 -13.98
N LYS A 84 -7.74 -6.76 -14.67
CA LYS A 84 -7.56 -7.05 -16.09
C LYS A 84 -6.87 -8.41 -16.28
N PRO A 85 -7.38 -9.32 -17.13
CA PRO A 85 -6.80 -10.65 -17.31
C PRO A 85 -5.36 -10.68 -17.86
N ASP A 86 -4.95 -9.62 -18.56
CA ASP A 86 -3.64 -9.51 -19.19
C ASP A 86 -2.51 -9.17 -18.21
N SER A 87 -2.80 -8.25 -17.29
CA SER A 87 -1.84 -7.66 -16.35
C SER A 87 -2.06 -8.12 -14.91
N PHE A 88 -3.25 -8.65 -14.61
CA PHE A 88 -3.73 -9.00 -13.27
C PHE A 88 -3.80 -7.80 -12.32
N ASN A 89 -3.57 -6.59 -12.82
CA ASN A 89 -3.73 -5.37 -12.05
C ASN A 89 -5.20 -4.96 -12.01
N ILE A 90 -5.52 -4.12 -11.03
CA ILE A 90 -6.86 -3.54 -10.86
C ILE A 90 -7.35 -2.91 -12.18
N ASP A 91 -8.60 -3.18 -12.56
CA ASP A 91 -9.20 -2.54 -13.74
C ASP A 91 -9.65 -1.11 -13.40
N PRO A 92 -9.06 -0.06 -14.02
CA PRO A 92 -9.48 1.32 -13.78
C PRO A 92 -10.98 1.55 -14.04
N ALA A 93 -11.56 0.88 -15.04
CA ALA A 93 -12.98 1.02 -15.32
C ALA A 93 -13.86 0.46 -14.19
N ALA A 94 -13.42 -0.61 -13.53
CA ALA A 94 -14.10 -1.18 -12.37
C ALA A 94 -14.03 -0.27 -11.14
N ILE A 95 -12.95 0.52 -11.01
CA ILE A 95 -12.82 1.53 -9.95
C ILE A 95 -13.83 2.67 -10.16
N GLU A 96 -13.92 3.18 -11.38
CA GLU A 96 -14.91 4.21 -11.75
C GLU A 96 -16.35 3.74 -11.49
N ALA A 97 -16.65 2.49 -11.80
CA ALA A 97 -17.94 1.88 -11.49
C ALA A 97 -18.19 1.80 -9.98
N ALA A 98 -17.17 1.47 -9.17
CA ALA A 98 -17.27 1.44 -7.71
C ALA A 98 -17.51 2.82 -7.08
N HIS A 99 -17.02 3.89 -7.71
CA HIS A 99 -17.29 5.29 -7.31
C HIS A 99 -18.68 5.78 -7.74
N ARG A 100 -19.27 5.17 -8.78
CA ARG A 100 -20.59 5.52 -9.31
C ARG A 100 -21.72 4.81 -8.54
N ARG A 101 -21.83 5.12 -7.25
CA ARG A 101 -22.88 4.58 -6.37
C ARG A 101 -24.22 5.31 -6.53
N PRO A 102 -25.36 4.61 -6.37
CA PRO A 102 -26.67 5.24 -6.31
C PRO A 102 -26.77 6.20 -5.12
N ALA A 103 -27.52 7.29 -5.31
CA ALA A 103 -27.73 8.31 -4.28
C ALA A 103 -28.31 7.68 -2.99
N GLY A 104 -27.55 7.74 -1.88
CA GLY A 104 -27.97 7.19 -0.58
C GLY A 104 -26.88 6.42 0.18
N LEU A 105 -25.79 6.03 -0.47
CA LEU A 105 -24.58 5.51 0.20
C LEU A 105 -23.67 6.68 0.65
N ARG A 106 -22.80 6.45 1.67
CA ARG A 106 -21.91 7.44 2.31
C ARG A 106 -21.10 8.32 1.32
N ARG A 107 -20.58 9.47 1.80
CA ARG A 107 -19.94 10.51 0.97
C ARG A 107 -18.76 9.94 0.16
N ARG A 108 -18.53 10.50 -1.04
CA ARG A 108 -17.42 10.11 -1.93
C ARG A 108 -16.04 10.41 -1.34
N ASP A 109 -15.96 11.39 -0.45
CA ASP A 109 -14.71 11.82 0.20
C ASP A 109 -14.17 10.77 1.20
N ASP A 110 -14.96 9.72 1.49
CA ASP A 110 -14.68 8.64 2.44
C ASP A 110 -14.01 7.42 1.75
N GLN A 111 -13.62 7.57 0.47
CA GLN A 111 -13.12 6.48 -0.37
C GLN A 111 -11.63 6.64 -0.68
N ALA A 112 -10.85 5.61 -0.37
CA ALA A 112 -9.45 5.49 -0.79
C ALA A 112 -9.29 4.36 -1.81
N VAL A 113 -8.29 4.46 -2.68
CA VAL A 113 -7.94 3.39 -3.64
C VAL A 113 -6.59 2.81 -3.25
N LEU A 114 -6.53 1.49 -3.03
CA LEU A 114 -5.31 0.76 -2.78
C LEU A 114 -5.00 -0.18 -3.97
N PRO A 115 -4.28 0.32 -4.99
CA PRO A 115 -3.87 -0.52 -6.12
C PRO A 115 -2.75 -1.48 -5.71
N VAL A 116 -2.73 -2.66 -6.33
CA VAL A 116 -1.70 -3.69 -6.13
C VAL A 116 -1.05 -3.99 -7.47
N SER A 117 0.26 -3.76 -7.55
CA SER A 117 1.08 -4.10 -8.71
C SER A 117 1.45 -5.58 -8.67
N LEU A 118 0.98 -6.37 -9.64
CA LEU A 118 1.26 -7.81 -9.75
C LEU A 118 2.18 -8.13 -10.94
N LYS A 119 2.86 -9.29 -10.85
CA LYS A 119 3.73 -9.85 -11.91
C LYS A 119 4.78 -8.88 -12.48
N HIS A 120 5.45 -8.12 -11.62
CA HIS A 120 6.45 -7.11 -12.01
C HIS A 120 5.92 -5.99 -12.93
N SER A 121 4.60 -5.88 -13.09
CA SER A 121 3.96 -4.80 -13.84
C SER A 121 3.45 -3.74 -12.87
N VAL A 122 3.69 -2.46 -13.18
CA VAL A 122 3.23 -1.35 -12.35
C VAL A 122 1.81 -0.97 -12.80
N CYS A 123 0.89 -0.77 -11.85
CA CYS A 123 -0.41 -0.17 -12.16
C CYS A 123 -0.19 1.16 -12.89
N SER A 124 -0.81 1.35 -14.05
CA SER A 124 -0.68 2.60 -14.81
C SER A 124 -1.16 3.79 -13.94
N LYS A 125 -0.41 4.90 -13.98
CA LYS A 125 -0.78 6.17 -13.32
C LYS A 125 -2.01 6.78 -14.00
N ALA A 126 -3.18 6.18 -13.82
CA ALA A 126 -4.44 6.67 -14.37
C ALA A 126 -5.41 7.06 -13.24
N PHE A 127 -4.89 7.59 -12.15
CA PHE A 127 -5.70 8.14 -11.05
C PHE A 127 -5.49 9.64 -11.00
N SER A 128 -6.30 10.37 -11.76
CA SER A 128 -6.62 11.75 -11.44
C SER A 128 -7.95 11.69 -10.69
N LEU A 129 -7.87 11.80 -9.36
CA LEU A 129 -9.01 12.18 -8.53
C LEU A 129 -9.21 13.69 -8.65
#